data_AF-A0A069IB65-F1
#
_entry.id   AF-A0A069IB65-F1
#
_cell.length_a   1.000
_cell.length_b   1.000
_cell.length_c   1.000
_cell.angle_alpha   90.00
_cell.angle_beta   90.00
_cell.angle_gamma   90.00
#
_symmetry.space_group_name_H-M   'P 1'
#
loop_
_entity.id
_entity.type
_entity.pdbx_description
1 polymer ?
#
loop_
_entity_poly.entity_id
_entity_poly.type
_entity_poly.pdbx_seq_one_letter_code
_entity_poly.pdbx_strand_id
1 'polypeptide(L)'
;MSDELDDETHRALWRLIELINFDDPAMIEKQQTLFDEALANSDDADAVEGQELLWILKDVIDWESGFYVDWKDAPSFISCMDELCARLDIELDWGVEDPEDEEFLEKTSVSELMELAHEQLRLAGITLWNWDTESDAYAGWLARGEDDEEMISLAETLGLEIRPGDQPY
;
A
#
# COMPACT_ATOMS: atom_id res chain seq x y z
N MET A 1 29.98 -12.74 9.87
CA MET A 1 29.38 -12.61 8.53
C MET A 1 28.15 -11.81 8.82
N SER A 2 28.39 -10.50 8.91
CA SER A 2 27.50 -9.46 9.42
C SER A 2 27.35 -8.47 8.27
N ASP A 3 26.28 -7.69 8.32
CA ASP A 3 25.90 -6.61 7.42
C ASP A 3 24.97 -7.08 6.29
N GLU A 4 23.86 -6.35 6.18
CA GLU A 4 22.78 -6.43 5.19
C GLU A 4 21.70 -7.45 5.60
N LEU A 5 20.42 -7.05 5.50
CA LEU A 5 19.29 -7.99 5.50
C LEU A 5 19.67 -9.20 4.65
N ASP A 6 19.16 -10.40 4.99
CA ASP A 6 19.44 -11.57 4.17
C ASP A 6 19.21 -11.22 2.69
N ASP A 7 20.20 -11.49 1.85
CA ASP A 7 20.27 -11.13 0.43
C ASP A 7 18.96 -11.46 -0.33
N GLU A 8 18.22 -12.46 0.17
CA GLU A 8 16.89 -12.86 -0.28
C GLU A 8 15.79 -11.87 0.11
N THR A 9 15.73 -11.45 1.38
CA THR A 9 14.81 -10.44 1.92
C THR A 9 14.95 -9.11 1.17
N HIS A 10 16.18 -8.63 0.96
CA HIS A 10 16.40 -7.36 0.25
C HIS A 10 15.89 -7.43 -1.20
N ARG A 11 16.17 -8.53 -1.91
CA ARG A 11 15.67 -8.75 -3.27
C ARG A 11 14.15 -8.86 -3.32
N ALA A 12 13.55 -9.56 -2.36
CA ALA A 12 12.10 -9.69 -2.26
C ALA A 12 11.43 -8.33 -2.03
N LEU A 13 12.01 -7.49 -1.17
CA LEU A 13 11.52 -6.14 -0.93
C LEU A 13 11.64 -5.24 -2.16
N TRP A 14 12.79 -5.26 -2.85
CA TRP A 14 12.94 -4.50 -4.09
C TRP A 14 11.92 -4.94 -5.14
N ARG A 15 11.66 -6.24 -5.23
CA ARG A 15 10.62 -6.77 -6.11
C ARG A 15 9.23 -6.29 -5.68
N LEU A 16 8.94 -6.22 -4.39
CA LEU A 16 7.70 -5.63 -3.88
C LEU A 16 7.54 -4.17 -4.33
N ILE A 17 8.57 -3.34 -4.19
CA ILE A 17 8.55 -1.93 -4.64
C ILE A 17 8.32 -1.83 -6.16
N GLU A 18 8.91 -2.72 -6.96
CA GLU A 18 8.66 -2.80 -8.41
C GLU A 18 7.21 -3.11 -8.75
N LEU A 19 6.57 -4.00 -7.98
CA LEU A 19 5.17 -4.37 -8.19
C LEU A 19 4.20 -3.25 -7.77
N ILE A 20 4.56 -2.45 -6.75
CA ILE A 20 3.78 -1.27 -6.30
C ILE A 20 3.85 -0.12 -7.33
N ASN A 21 5.02 0.08 -7.94
CA ASN A 21 5.31 1.19 -8.85
C ASN A 21 5.42 0.74 -10.30
N PHE A 22 4.60 -0.24 -10.67
CA PHE A 22 4.66 -0.92 -11.96
C PHE A 22 4.51 0.01 -13.18
N ASP A 23 3.93 1.20 -12.97
CA ASP A 23 3.66 2.27 -13.92
C ASP A 23 4.78 3.33 -14.01
N ASP A 24 5.64 3.46 -12.99
CA ASP A 24 6.68 4.50 -12.92
C ASP A 24 8.06 3.95 -12.52
N PRO A 25 8.92 3.63 -13.51
CA PRO A 25 10.28 3.17 -13.27
C PRO A 25 11.17 4.16 -12.50
N ALA A 26 10.94 5.47 -12.64
CA ALA A 26 11.74 6.47 -11.92
C ALA A 26 11.36 6.49 -10.44
N MET A 27 10.08 6.22 -10.12
CA MET A 27 9.61 6.07 -8.74
C MET A 27 10.22 4.84 -8.08
N ILE A 28 10.33 3.72 -8.80
CA ILE A 28 11.00 2.49 -8.31
C ILE A 28 12.41 2.81 -7.81
N GLU A 29 13.26 3.42 -8.65
CA GLU A 29 14.67 3.71 -8.31
C GLU A 29 14.76 4.66 -7.10
N LYS A 30 13.88 5.67 -7.05
CA LYS A 30 13.80 6.63 -5.95
C LYS A 30 13.42 5.94 -4.64
N GLN A 31 12.36 5.14 -4.64
CA GLN A 31 11.85 4.50 -3.42
C GLN A 31 12.78 3.39 -2.92
N GLN A 32 13.42 2.61 -3.81
CA GLN A 32 14.48 1.67 -3.42
C GLN A 32 15.63 2.38 -2.69
N THR A 33 16.08 3.51 -3.24
CA THR A 33 17.14 4.32 -2.60
C THR A 33 16.69 4.86 -1.24
N LEU A 34 15.49 5.42 -1.15
CA LEU A 34 14.94 5.94 0.11
C LEU A 34 14.78 4.84 1.17
N PHE A 35 14.39 3.63 0.76
CA PHE A 35 14.27 2.50 1.65
C PHE A 35 15.64 2.09 2.20
N ASP A 36 16.63 1.92 1.34
CA ASP A 36 18.00 1.56 1.76
C ASP A 36 18.57 2.61 2.72
N GLU A 37 18.31 3.90 2.45
CA GLU A 37 18.68 5.00 3.35
C GLU A 37 17.94 4.92 4.68
N ALA A 38 16.63 4.65 4.69
CA ALA A 38 15.84 4.54 5.91
C ALA A 38 16.30 3.35 6.77
N LEU A 39 16.58 2.20 6.14
CA LEU A 39 17.11 1.02 6.81
C LEU A 39 18.48 1.30 7.43
N ALA A 40 19.38 1.93 6.68
CA ALA A 40 20.72 2.29 7.18
C ALA A 40 20.70 3.30 8.34
N ASN A 41 19.62 4.09 8.46
CA ASN A 41 19.40 5.03 9.56
C ASN A 41 18.65 4.41 10.76
N SER A 42 18.17 3.17 10.64
CA SER A 42 17.55 2.44 11.76
C SER A 42 18.61 2.05 12.79
N ASP A 43 18.30 2.23 14.08
CA ASP A 43 19.21 1.89 15.20
C ASP A 43 19.57 0.39 15.23
N ASP A 44 18.72 -0.47 14.66
CA ASP A 44 18.88 -1.92 14.57
C ASP A 44 18.65 -2.42 13.13
N ALA A 45 19.36 -1.84 12.15
CA ALA A 45 19.24 -2.16 10.72
C ALA A 45 19.31 -3.68 10.39
N ASP A 46 20.10 -4.45 11.15
CA ASP A 46 20.28 -5.89 10.96
C ASP A 46 19.12 -6.74 11.52
N ALA A 47 18.16 -6.14 12.24
CA ALA A 47 17.05 -6.84 12.91
C ALA A 47 15.67 -6.39 12.42
N VAL A 48 15.61 -5.49 11.44
CA VAL A 48 14.34 -5.01 10.87
C VAL A 48 13.71 -6.13 10.05
N GLU A 49 12.61 -6.69 10.54
CA GLU A 49 11.93 -7.83 9.92
C GLU A 49 10.40 -7.66 10.00
N GLY A 50 9.67 -8.34 9.11
CA GLY A 50 8.22 -8.42 9.15
C GLY A 50 7.54 -7.05 9.20
N GLN A 51 6.81 -6.80 10.29
CA GLN A 51 6.02 -5.59 10.50
C GLN A 51 6.84 -4.29 10.51
N GLU A 52 8.08 -4.31 11.02
CA GLU A 52 8.92 -3.11 11.01
C GLU A 52 9.29 -2.69 9.58
N LEU A 53 9.44 -3.65 8.66
CA LEU A 53 9.65 -3.37 7.23
C LEU A 53 8.45 -2.67 6.63
N LEU A 54 7.22 -3.05 7.01
CA LEU A 54 5.99 -2.41 6.52
C LEU A 54 5.90 -0.95 6.97
N TRP A 55 6.34 -0.63 8.19
CA TRP A 55 6.39 0.76 8.65
C TRP A 55 7.38 1.61 7.86
N ILE A 56 8.57 1.08 7.58
CA ILE A 56 9.56 1.78 6.73
C ILE A 56 9.02 1.91 5.31
N LEU A 57 8.46 0.84 4.74
CA LEU A 57 7.89 0.84 3.41
C LEU A 57 6.77 1.88 3.30
N LYS A 58 5.87 1.92 4.30
CA LYS A 58 4.79 2.89 4.39
C LYS A 58 5.31 4.32 4.32
N ASP A 59 6.40 4.64 5.01
CA ASP A 59 6.98 5.99 4.97
C ASP A 59 7.66 6.32 3.63
N VAL A 60 8.19 5.30 2.95
CA VAL A 60 8.83 5.43 1.64
C VAL A 60 7.80 5.64 0.52
N ILE A 61 6.67 4.94 0.58
CA ILE A 61 5.63 4.97 -0.47
C ILE A 61 4.49 5.95 -0.18
N ASP A 62 4.47 6.56 1.01
CA ASP A 62 3.38 7.40 1.48
C ASP A 62 3.04 8.50 0.47
N TRP A 63 1.76 8.69 0.20
CA TRP A 63 1.22 9.69 -0.72
C TRP A 63 1.59 9.52 -2.21
N GLU A 64 2.68 8.82 -2.55
CA GLU A 64 3.11 8.65 -3.94
C GLU A 64 2.58 7.35 -4.57
N SER A 65 2.55 6.26 -3.80
CA SER A 65 2.31 4.91 -4.34
C SER A 65 1.61 3.98 -3.35
N GLY A 66 1.41 4.44 -2.12
CA GLY A 66 0.57 3.81 -1.12
C GLY A 66 -0.29 4.83 -0.40
N PHE A 67 -1.12 4.34 0.51
CA PHE A 67 -1.96 5.16 1.38
C PHE A 67 -1.74 4.78 2.84
N TYR A 68 -1.94 5.75 3.72
CA TYR A 68 -2.03 5.58 5.16
C TYR A 68 -3.08 6.55 5.71
N VAL A 69 -4.19 6.03 6.24
CA VAL A 69 -5.33 6.85 6.68
C VAL A 69 -5.89 6.37 8.01
N ASP A 70 -6.40 7.30 8.82
CA ASP A 70 -7.10 6.97 10.06
C ASP A 70 -8.43 6.29 9.73
N TRP A 71 -8.82 5.28 10.52
CA TRP A 71 -10.05 4.50 10.29
C TRP A 71 -11.34 5.33 10.23
N LYS A 72 -11.35 6.53 10.82
CA LYS A 72 -12.49 7.44 10.81
C LYS A 72 -12.40 8.56 9.78
N ASP A 73 -11.31 8.60 9.00
CA ASP A 73 -11.03 9.66 8.03
C ASP A 73 -11.36 9.22 6.61
N ALA A 74 -12.66 9.02 6.37
CA ALA A 74 -13.22 8.75 5.04
C ALA A 74 -12.82 9.81 3.98
N PRO A 75 -12.81 11.13 4.28
CA PRO A 75 -12.37 12.14 3.31
C PRO A 75 -10.94 11.93 2.84
N SER A 76 -10.01 11.68 3.77
CA SER A 76 -8.62 11.43 3.42
C SER A 76 -8.47 10.14 2.61
N PHE A 77 -9.22 9.09 2.93
CA PHE A 77 -9.21 7.86 2.12
C PHE A 77 -9.64 8.10 0.68
N ILE A 78 -10.77 8.79 0.47
CA ILE A 78 -11.28 9.12 -0.86
C ILE A 78 -10.23 9.91 -1.65
N SER A 79 -9.68 10.98 -1.07
CA SER A 79 -8.66 11.81 -1.72
C SER A 79 -7.42 11.01 -2.09
N CYS A 80 -6.89 10.18 -1.17
CA CYS A 80 -5.71 9.35 -1.44
C CYS A 80 -5.99 8.34 -2.56
N MET A 81 -7.15 7.70 -2.54
CA MET A 81 -7.51 6.71 -3.56
C MET A 81 -7.71 7.36 -4.93
N ASP A 82 -8.36 8.52 -5.01
CA ASP A 82 -8.53 9.26 -6.25
C ASP A 82 -7.19 9.67 -6.85
N GLU A 83 -6.22 10.11 -6.03
CA GLU A 83 -4.85 10.43 -6.48
C GLU A 83 -4.10 9.19 -7.00
N LEU A 84 -4.15 8.08 -6.26
CA LEU A 84 -3.51 6.82 -6.64
C LEU A 84 -4.12 6.22 -7.92
N CYS A 85 -5.44 6.33 -8.08
CA CYS A 85 -6.16 5.86 -9.27
C CYS A 85 -5.93 6.77 -10.47
N ALA A 86 -5.88 8.10 -10.27
CA ALA A 86 -5.60 9.05 -11.34
C ALA A 86 -4.22 8.80 -11.98
N ARG A 87 -3.23 8.36 -11.20
CA ARG A 87 -1.93 7.91 -11.71
C ARG A 87 -2.05 6.80 -12.76
N LEU A 88 -3.05 5.93 -12.60
CA LEU A 88 -3.32 4.80 -13.48
C LEU A 88 -4.37 5.09 -14.57
N ASP A 89 -4.80 6.36 -14.70
CA ASP A 89 -5.91 6.78 -15.59
C ASP A 89 -7.25 6.09 -15.23
N ILE A 90 -7.46 5.82 -13.93
CA ILE A 90 -8.69 5.23 -13.37
C ILE A 90 -9.44 6.29 -12.56
N GLU A 91 -10.75 6.38 -12.76
CA GLU A 91 -11.66 7.21 -11.96
C GLU A 91 -12.56 6.28 -11.13
N LEU A 92 -12.65 6.51 -9.82
CA LEU A 92 -13.50 5.74 -8.91
C LEU A 92 -14.89 6.38 -8.81
N ASP A 93 -15.93 5.54 -8.83
CA ASP A 93 -17.30 5.95 -8.56
C ASP A 93 -17.68 5.61 -7.11
N TRP A 94 -17.77 6.64 -6.25
CA TRP A 94 -18.15 6.49 -4.84
C TRP A 94 -19.67 6.30 -4.63
N GLY A 95 -20.46 6.24 -5.71
CA GLY A 95 -21.91 6.01 -5.66
C GLY A 95 -22.74 7.23 -5.25
N VAL A 96 -22.11 8.40 -5.18
CA VAL A 96 -22.72 9.69 -4.81
C VAL A 96 -22.31 10.79 -5.80
N GLU A 97 -23.12 11.85 -5.88
CA GLU A 97 -22.79 13.00 -6.75
C GLU A 97 -21.62 13.83 -6.19
N ASP A 98 -21.47 13.87 -4.86
CA ASP A 98 -20.41 14.60 -4.16
C ASP A 98 -19.84 13.72 -3.03
N PRO A 99 -18.64 13.12 -3.20
CA PRO A 99 -18.02 12.28 -2.18
C PRO A 99 -17.46 13.10 -1.00
N GLU A 100 -17.41 14.44 -1.10
CA GLU A 100 -17.01 15.34 -0.02
C GLU A 100 -18.20 15.81 0.84
N ASP A 101 -19.42 15.33 0.56
CA ASP A 101 -20.62 15.70 1.31
C ASP A 101 -20.60 15.17 2.76
N GLU A 102 -20.82 16.06 3.73
CA GLU A 102 -20.77 15.73 5.17
C GLU A 102 -21.78 14.63 5.56
N GLU A 103 -22.98 14.59 4.96
CA GLU A 103 -23.99 13.58 5.29
C GLU A 103 -23.58 12.17 4.82
N PHE A 104 -22.88 12.10 3.68
CA PHE A 104 -22.29 10.85 3.18
C PHE A 104 -21.13 10.41 4.07
N LEU A 105 -20.18 11.30 4.34
CA LEU A 105 -18.98 11.02 5.13
C LEU A 105 -19.30 10.62 6.58
N GLU A 106 -20.37 11.16 7.18
CA GLU A 106 -20.82 10.76 8.53
C GLU A 106 -21.42 9.35 8.58
N LYS A 107 -21.87 8.79 7.45
CA LYS A 107 -22.57 7.51 7.37
C LYS A 107 -21.73 6.38 6.80
N THR A 108 -20.62 6.72 6.16
CA THR A 108 -19.74 5.80 5.46
C THR A 108 -18.47 5.58 6.27
N SER A 109 -18.04 4.32 6.37
CA SER A 109 -16.76 3.96 6.97
C SER A 109 -15.66 3.77 5.91
N VAL A 110 -14.39 3.90 6.32
CA VAL A 110 -13.23 3.63 5.44
C VAL A 110 -13.26 2.18 4.93
N SER A 111 -13.65 1.22 5.77
CA SER A 111 -13.83 -0.18 5.37
C SER A 111 -14.82 -0.35 4.21
N GLU A 112 -15.98 0.32 4.26
CA GLU A 112 -16.97 0.25 3.18
C GLU A 112 -16.44 0.88 1.88
N LEU A 113 -15.69 1.98 1.99
CA LEU A 113 -15.03 2.61 0.85
C LEU A 113 -13.93 1.73 0.25
N MET A 114 -13.15 1.04 1.09
CA MET A 114 -12.11 0.10 0.64
C MET A 114 -12.71 -1.07 -0.15
N GLU A 115 -13.81 -1.65 0.33
CA GLU A 115 -14.52 -2.71 -0.38
C GLU A 115 -15.02 -2.21 -1.75
N LEU A 116 -15.66 -1.03 -1.78
CA LEU A 116 -16.17 -0.42 -3.00
C LEU A 116 -15.05 -0.10 -4.02
N ALA A 117 -13.93 0.46 -3.55
CA ALA A 117 -12.78 0.75 -4.38
C ALA A 117 -12.15 -0.54 -4.92
N HIS A 118 -12.00 -1.57 -4.08
CA HIS A 118 -11.45 -2.87 -4.47
C HIS A 118 -12.29 -3.52 -5.59
N GLU A 119 -13.62 -3.51 -5.49
CA GLU A 119 -14.49 -4.07 -6.53
C GLU A 119 -14.28 -3.39 -7.89
N GLN A 120 -14.17 -2.06 -7.92
CA GLN A 120 -13.96 -1.29 -9.14
C GLN A 120 -12.56 -1.50 -9.72
N LEU A 121 -11.53 -1.46 -8.87
CA LEU A 121 -10.14 -1.68 -9.25
C LEU A 121 -9.93 -3.05 -9.89
N ARG A 122 -10.60 -4.09 -9.36
CA ARG A 122 -10.53 -5.44 -9.96
C ARG A 122 -11.07 -5.49 -11.38
N LEU A 123 -12.06 -4.66 -11.73
CA LEU A 123 -12.54 -4.57 -13.11
C LEU A 123 -11.51 -3.93 -14.05
N ALA A 124 -10.63 -3.08 -13.52
CA ALA A 124 -9.49 -2.50 -14.22
C ALA A 124 -8.24 -3.41 -14.21
N GLY A 125 -8.31 -4.60 -13.58
CA GLY A 125 -7.18 -5.51 -13.45
C GLY A 125 -6.15 -5.06 -12.41
N ILE A 126 -6.56 -4.24 -11.43
CA ILE A 126 -5.75 -3.76 -10.32
C ILE A 126 -6.28 -4.37 -9.01
N THR A 127 -5.37 -4.73 -8.13
CA THR A 127 -5.69 -5.20 -6.78
C THR A 127 -5.30 -4.13 -5.77
N LEU A 128 -6.27 -3.71 -4.96
CA LEU A 128 -6.02 -2.95 -3.74
C LEU A 128 -5.54 -3.92 -2.65
N TRP A 129 -4.35 -3.67 -2.13
CA TRP A 129 -3.76 -4.42 -1.02
C TRP A 129 -3.79 -3.56 0.24
N ASN A 130 -3.95 -4.20 1.39
CA ASN A 130 -3.86 -3.58 2.71
C ASN A 130 -3.11 -4.50 3.68
N TRP A 131 -2.51 -3.93 4.72
CA TRP A 131 -1.79 -4.66 5.76
C TRP A 131 -2.26 -4.25 7.15
N ASP A 132 -2.10 -5.13 8.13
CA ASP A 132 -2.50 -4.87 9.52
C ASP A 132 -1.57 -3.82 10.12
N THR A 133 -2.04 -2.60 10.38
CA THR A 133 -1.19 -1.57 11.00
C THR A 133 -1.03 -1.76 12.52
N GLU A 134 -1.70 -2.75 13.12
CA GLU A 134 -1.85 -2.92 14.57
C GLU A 134 -2.36 -1.65 15.28
N SER A 135 -3.00 -0.77 14.51
CA SER A 135 -3.43 0.56 14.91
C SER A 135 -4.81 0.83 14.34
N ASP A 136 -5.40 1.93 14.80
CA ASP A 136 -6.65 2.49 14.31
C ASP A 136 -6.41 3.19 12.95
N ALA A 137 -5.80 2.51 11.99
CA ALA A 137 -5.44 3.06 10.68
C ALA A 137 -5.40 1.97 9.60
N TYR A 138 -5.71 2.37 8.38
CA TYR A 138 -5.58 1.53 7.19
C TYR A 138 -4.38 1.97 6.38
N ALA A 139 -3.62 0.99 5.88
CA ALA A 139 -2.47 1.24 5.05
C ALA A 139 -2.35 0.18 3.96
N GLY A 140 -1.79 0.57 2.82
CA GLY A 140 -1.72 -0.30 1.67
C GLY A 140 -1.27 0.37 0.40
N TRP A 141 -1.48 -0.32 -0.72
CA TRP A 141 -1.02 0.11 -2.04
C TRP A 141 -1.84 -0.55 -3.15
N LEU A 142 -1.57 -0.14 -4.39
CA LEU A 142 -2.12 -0.74 -5.61
C LEU A 142 -1.06 -1.59 -6.31
N ALA A 143 -1.45 -2.75 -6.83
CA ALA A 143 -0.62 -3.58 -7.69
C ALA A 143 -1.47 -4.17 -8.82
N ARG A 144 -0.83 -4.66 -9.89
CA ARG A 144 -1.58 -5.33 -10.97
C ARG A 144 -2.12 -6.67 -10.49
N GLY A 145 -3.36 -6.98 -10.84
CA GLY A 145 -4.01 -8.24 -10.50
C GLY A 145 -3.36 -9.47 -11.16
N GLU A 146 -2.58 -9.28 -12.23
CA GLU A 146 -1.77 -10.37 -12.81
C GLU A 146 -0.58 -10.77 -11.92
N ASP A 147 -0.15 -9.87 -11.03
CA ASP A 147 0.98 -10.05 -10.12
C ASP A 147 0.53 -10.54 -8.72
N ASP A 148 -0.76 -10.83 -8.51
CA ASP A 148 -1.31 -11.21 -7.19
C ASP A 148 -0.61 -12.42 -6.56
N GLU A 149 -0.33 -13.46 -7.35
CA GLU A 149 0.39 -14.66 -6.86
C GLU A 149 1.82 -14.32 -6.43
N GLU A 150 2.48 -13.41 -7.16
CA GLU A 150 3.83 -12.95 -6.83
C GLU A 150 3.80 -12.07 -5.57
N MET A 151 2.80 -11.20 -5.43
CA MET A 151 2.60 -10.37 -4.25
C MET A 151 2.48 -11.21 -2.97
N ILE A 152 1.66 -12.27 -3.01
CA ILE A 152 1.49 -13.20 -1.88
C ILE A 152 2.81 -13.92 -1.58
N SER A 153 3.49 -14.43 -2.60
CA SER A 153 4.76 -15.13 -2.41
C SER A 153 5.83 -14.23 -1.77
N LEU A 154 5.91 -12.97 -2.18
CA LEU A 154 6.85 -12.00 -1.61
C LEU A 154 6.49 -11.66 -0.16
N ALA A 155 5.20 -11.48 0.13
CA ALA A 155 4.74 -11.26 1.50
C ALA A 155 5.09 -12.44 2.42
N GLU A 156 4.91 -13.68 1.96
CA GLU A 156 5.31 -14.86 2.73
C GLU A 156 6.82 -14.91 2.98
N THR A 157 7.65 -14.61 1.97
CA THR A 157 9.12 -14.54 2.11
C THR A 157 9.55 -13.46 3.11
N LEU A 158 8.91 -12.30 3.06
CA LEU A 158 9.21 -11.15 3.91
C LEU A 158 8.55 -11.23 5.29
N GLY A 159 7.66 -12.21 5.51
CA GLY A 159 6.89 -12.35 6.76
C GLY A 159 5.85 -11.24 6.96
N LEU A 160 5.28 -10.72 5.87
CA LEU A 160 4.30 -9.62 5.89
C LEU A 160 2.86 -10.15 5.94
N GLU A 161 2.04 -9.50 6.76
CA GLU A 161 0.60 -9.79 6.82
C GLU A 161 -0.18 -8.82 5.93
N ILE A 162 -0.36 -9.22 4.66
CA ILE A 162 -1.13 -8.44 3.67
C ILE A 162 -2.42 -9.17 3.27
N ARG A 163 -3.46 -8.40 2.95
CA ARG A 163 -4.75 -8.89 2.43
C ARG A 163 -5.25 -7.99 1.30
N PRO A 164 -6.11 -8.52 0.41
CA PRO A 164 -6.84 -7.68 -0.54
C PRO A 164 -7.83 -6.76 0.18
N GLY A 165 -8.14 -5.62 -0.43
CA GLY A 165 -9.02 -4.58 0.11
C GLY A 165 -10.49 -4.99 0.29
N ASP A 166 -10.91 -6.16 -0.20
CA ASP A 166 -12.22 -6.76 0.13
C ASP A 166 -12.27 -7.39 1.53
N GLN A 167 -11.12 -7.46 2.21
CA GLN A 167 -10.95 -7.97 3.57
C GLN A 167 -10.04 -7.03 4.37
N PRO A 168 -10.49 -5.79 4.65
CA PRO A 168 -9.72 -4.84 5.45
C PRO A 168 -9.49 -5.39 6.87
N TYR A 169 -8.31 -5.12 7.43
CA TYR A 169 -7.93 -5.53 8.79
C TYR A 169 -8.72 -4.82 9.90
#